data_AF-F5Y708-F1
#
_entry.id   AF-F5Y708-F1
#
_cell.length_a   1.000
_cell.length_b   1.000
_cell.length_c   1.000
_cell.angle_alpha   90.00
_cell.angle_beta   90.00
_cell.angle_gamma   90.00
#
_symmetry.space_group_name_H-M   'P 1'
#
loop_
_entity.id
_entity.type
_entity.pdbx_description
1 polymer ?
#
loop_
_entity_poly.entity_id
_entity_poly.type
_entity_poly.pdbx_seq_one_letter_code
_entity_poly.pdbx_strand_id
1 'polypeptide(L)'
;MKRTAVLVAGLVLISSLAFAGGKSEASGAQTTKAGGNSTRLKVQADIVPHAELLEFVKPTLAAQGIDIEIITTTDSSLANEQVANGELDVNFFQHEPYLKSIVAERGFDLVNGGNIHVEPIGAYSVKYKTVNEVPNNAKIAIPNDATNEYRALRILEQAGFITLKKGVDVYQTTVANTVDKYVKPITLQELDSALIIRVKEDFDVYITNTNKILEAGIDTTQVLFREGKDSPYANILAVKASRVNDPAIKALFVALTSEDVRKFIDSKYKGAVIPAF
;
A
#
# COMPACT_ATOMS: atom_id res chain seq x y z
N MET A 1 -60.54 27.08 -20.56
CA MET A 1 -60.94 26.96 -21.98
C MET A 1 -59.70 26.58 -22.78
N LYS A 2 -59.60 25.56 -23.64
CA LYS A 2 -60.36 24.33 -23.97
C LYS A 2 -59.28 23.24 -24.23
N ARG A 3 -59.41 21.98 -23.81
CA ARG A 3 -59.78 20.79 -24.65
C ARG A 3 -59.33 20.93 -26.12
N THR A 4 -58.63 19.97 -26.73
CA THR A 4 -59.12 18.58 -27.00
C THR A 4 -58.00 17.56 -27.31
N ALA A 5 -58.31 16.27 -27.12
CA ALA A 5 -57.56 15.12 -27.66
C ALA A 5 -58.43 14.31 -28.66
N VAL A 6 -57.79 13.67 -29.65
CA VAL A 6 -58.29 12.58 -30.55
C VAL A 6 -57.03 11.80 -31.02
N LEU A 7 -56.86 10.45 -31.04
CA LEU A 7 -57.71 9.25 -30.86
C LEU A 7 -58.25 8.58 -32.15
N VAL A 8 -57.38 7.81 -32.83
CA VAL A 8 -57.70 6.70 -33.78
C VAL A 8 -56.60 5.63 -33.57
N ALA A 9 -56.77 4.34 -33.21
CA ALA A 9 -57.86 3.34 -33.22
C ALA A 9 -57.81 2.34 -34.40
N GLY A 10 -57.65 1.05 -34.07
CA GLY A 10 -57.79 -0.10 -34.97
C GLY A 10 -56.47 -0.71 -35.50
N LEU A 11 -56.35 -2.02 -35.72
CA LEU A 11 -57.22 -3.14 -35.32
C LEU A 11 -56.39 -4.44 -35.29
N VAL A 12 -56.79 -5.43 -34.48
CA VAL A 12 -56.13 -6.75 -34.41
C VAL A 12 -56.46 -7.60 -35.64
N LEU A 13 -55.47 -8.30 -36.20
CA LEU A 13 -55.69 -9.52 -36.97
C LEU A 13 -54.90 -10.68 -36.33
N ILE A 14 -55.63 -11.71 -35.95
CA ILE A 14 -55.10 -13.02 -35.57
C ILE A 14 -55.28 -13.94 -36.78
N SER A 15 -54.21 -14.57 -37.25
CA SER A 15 -54.28 -15.70 -38.16
C SER A 15 -53.49 -16.89 -37.60
N SER A 16 -54.23 -17.92 -37.21
CA SER A 16 -53.70 -19.18 -36.70
C SER A 16 -53.34 -20.12 -37.84
N LEU A 17 -52.10 -20.62 -37.87
CA LEU A 17 -51.79 -21.90 -38.51
C LEU A 17 -50.88 -22.73 -37.61
N ALA A 18 -51.37 -23.90 -37.22
CA ALA A 18 -50.55 -24.96 -36.66
C ALA A 18 -50.14 -25.91 -37.78
N PHE A 19 -48.86 -26.28 -37.83
CA PHE A 19 -48.44 -27.50 -38.52
C PHE A 19 -47.26 -28.13 -37.78
N ALA A 20 -47.31 -29.44 -37.60
CA ALA A 20 -46.28 -30.22 -36.91
C ALA A 20 -45.29 -30.82 -37.92
N GLY A 21 -44.02 -30.89 -37.57
CA GLY A 21 -42.97 -31.51 -38.38
C GLY A 21 -41.61 -31.35 -37.71
N GLY A 22 -40.95 -32.46 -37.37
CA GLY A 22 -39.78 -32.45 -36.49
C GLY A 22 -38.42 -32.50 -37.19
N LYS A 23 -37.39 -32.39 -36.34
CA LYS A 23 -35.95 -32.67 -36.58
C LYS A 23 -35.16 -31.68 -37.44
N SER A 24 -34.35 -30.87 -36.75
CA SER A 24 -32.88 -30.94 -36.89
C SER A 24 -32.24 -30.40 -35.61
N GLU A 25 -31.34 -31.19 -35.01
CA GLU A 25 -30.60 -30.79 -33.82
C GLU A 25 -29.43 -29.88 -34.23
N ALA A 26 -29.44 -28.63 -33.74
CA ALA A 26 -28.24 -27.81 -33.68
C ALA A 26 -27.77 -27.80 -32.23
N SER A 27 -26.73 -28.59 -31.92
CA SER A 27 -26.10 -28.61 -30.60
C SER A 27 -25.40 -27.28 -30.35
N GLY A 28 -26.13 -26.32 -29.78
CA GLY A 28 -25.56 -25.11 -29.23
C GLY A 28 -24.75 -25.48 -28.00
N ALA A 29 -23.43 -25.60 -28.17
CA ALA A 29 -22.50 -25.78 -27.06
C ALA A 29 -22.53 -24.55 -26.15
N GLN A 30 -23.45 -24.55 -25.19
CA GLN A 30 -23.37 -23.68 -24.03
C GLN A 30 -22.10 -24.04 -23.28
N THR A 31 -21.06 -23.23 -23.47
CA THR A 31 -19.92 -23.15 -22.56
C THR A 31 -20.45 -22.62 -21.23
N THR A 32 -20.93 -23.54 -20.41
CA THR A 32 -21.17 -23.32 -18.99
C THR A 32 -19.84 -22.86 -18.38
N LYS A 33 -19.71 -21.54 -18.17
CA LYS A 33 -18.70 -21.02 -17.25
C LYS A 33 -18.90 -21.75 -15.93
N ALA A 34 -17.95 -22.60 -15.57
CA ALA A 34 -17.96 -23.29 -14.30
C ALA A 34 -17.99 -22.21 -13.21
N GLY A 35 -19.13 -22.12 -12.51
CA GLY A 35 -19.27 -21.32 -11.29
C GLY A 35 -18.49 -22.00 -10.17
N GLY A 36 -17.16 -22.00 -10.29
CA GLY A 36 -16.28 -22.36 -9.20
C GLY A 36 -16.53 -21.39 -8.04
N ASN A 37 -16.59 -21.93 -6.83
CA ASN A 37 -16.88 -21.18 -5.61
C ASN A 37 -15.65 -20.33 -5.21
N SER A 38 -15.35 -19.30 -6.01
CA SER A 38 -14.15 -18.48 -5.87
C SER A 38 -14.22 -17.66 -4.59
N THR A 39 -13.18 -17.76 -3.75
CA THR A 39 -13.07 -16.93 -2.56
C THR A 39 -12.54 -15.56 -2.95
N ARG A 40 -13.31 -14.49 -2.75
CA ARG A 40 -12.84 -13.13 -3.00
C ARG A 40 -12.12 -12.56 -1.77
N LEU A 41 -10.98 -11.91 -2.00
CA LEU A 41 -10.30 -11.04 -1.04
C LEU A 41 -10.30 -9.59 -1.55
N LYS A 42 -10.78 -8.67 -0.73
CA LYS A 42 -10.62 -7.22 -0.88
C LYS A 42 -9.35 -6.78 -0.19
N VAL A 43 -8.39 -6.30 -0.97
CA VAL A 43 -7.07 -5.91 -0.49
C VAL A 43 -6.81 -4.46 -0.87
N GLN A 44 -6.69 -3.60 0.14
CA GLN A 44 -6.18 -2.25 -0.09
C GLN A 44 -4.65 -2.28 -0.12
N ALA A 45 -4.05 -1.58 -1.08
CA ALA A 45 -2.60 -1.42 -1.17
C ALA A 45 -2.20 -0.01 -1.63
N ASP A 46 -1.01 0.42 -1.21
CA ASP A 46 -0.31 1.56 -1.82
C ASP A 46 0.09 1.21 -3.27
N ILE A 47 0.29 2.20 -4.13
CA ILE A 47 0.37 1.96 -5.58
C ILE A 47 1.65 1.22 -5.94
N VAL A 48 2.79 1.59 -5.35
CA VAL A 48 4.10 0.99 -5.63
C VAL A 48 4.90 0.85 -4.33
N PRO A 49 5.47 -0.34 -4.01
CA PRO A 49 5.42 -1.59 -4.76
C PRO A 49 4.14 -2.43 -4.54
N HIS A 50 3.36 -2.13 -3.50
CA HIS A 50 2.42 -3.07 -2.88
C HIS A 50 1.35 -3.60 -3.85
N ALA A 51 0.64 -2.72 -4.57
CA ALA A 51 -0.35 -3.13 -5.57
C ALA A 51 0.27 -3.85 -6.78
N GLU A 52 1.49 -3.50 -7.18
CA GLU A 52 2.19 -4.17 -8.28
C GLU A 52 2.58 -5.61 -7.93
N LEU A 53 2.95 -5.86 -6.67
CA LEU A 53 3.19 -7.22 -6.15
C LEU A 53 1.88 -8.03 -6.13
N LEU A 54 0.77 -7.42 -5.71
CA LEU A 54 -0.55 -8.06 -5.73
C LEU A 54 -0.99 -8.43 -7.15
N GLU A 55 -0.88 -7.51 -8.12
CA GLU A 55 -1.21 -7.80 -9.53
C GLU A 55 -0.28 -8.89 -10.13
N PHE A 56 0.99 -8.95 -9.72
CA PHE A 56 1.91 -10.00 -10.16
C PHE A 56 1.49 -11.40 -9.67
N VAL A 57 1.00 -11.54 -8.43
CA VAL A 57 0.57 -12.84 -7.87
C VAL A 57 -0.88 -13.21 -8.17
N LYS A 58 -1.70 -12.26 -8.61
CA LYS A 58 -3.13 -12.43 -8.90
C LYS A 58 -3.45 -13.59 -9.85
N PRO A 59 -2.70 -13.87 -10.94
CA PRO A 59 -2.93 -15.06 -11.78
C PRO A 59 -2.70 -16.38 -11.03
N THR A 60 -1.67 -16.44 -10.17
CA THR A 60 -1.33 -17.61 -9.35
C THR A 60 -2.42 -17.92 -8.33
N LEU A 61 -3.08 -16.89 -7.79
CA LEU A 61 -4.18 -17.02 -6.84
C LEU A 61 -5.51 -17.33 -7.54
N ALA A 62 -5.77 -16.74 -8.71
CA ALA A 62 -6.93 -17.08 -9.53
C ALA A 62 -6.93 -18.57 -9.93
N ALA A 63 -5.75 -19.14 -10.24
CA ALA A 63 -5.59 -20.57 -10.50
C ALA A 63 -5.90 -21.48 -9.28
N GLN A 64 -5.85 -20.93 -8.06
CA GLN A 64 -6.23 -21.59 -6.81
C GLN A 64 -7.70 -21.34 -6.41
N GLY A 65 -8.48 -20.63 -7.23
CA GLY A 65 -9.86 -20.25 -6.92
C GLY A 65 -9.97 -19.09 -5.92
N ILE A 66 -8.96 -18.20 -5.90
CA ILE A 66 -8.94 -16.98 -5.08
C ILE A 66 -8.92 -15.76 -6.01
N ASP A 67 -9.96 -14.94 -5.92
CA ASP A 67 -10.10 -13.68 -6.66
C ASP A 67 -9.65 -12.51 -5.77
N ILE A 68 -8.83 -11.59 -6.29
CA ILE A 68 -8.39 -10.41 -5.52
C ILE A 68 -8.92 -9.12 -6.16
N GLU A 69 -9.77 -8.44 -5.39
CA GLU A 69 -10.21 -7.07 -5.61
C GLU A 69 -9.17 -6.13 -4.98
N ILE A 70 -8.25 -5.62 -5.83
CA ILE A 70 -7.17 -4.73 -5.41
C ILE A 70 -7.69 -3.28 -5.44
N ILE A 71 -7.63 -2.61 -4.30
CA ILE A 71 -8.08 -1.22 -4.12
C ILE A 71 -6.83 -0.36 -3.88
N THR A 72 -6.47 0.45 -4.87
CA THR A 72 -5.25 1.28 -4.82
C THR A 72 -5.54 2.70 -4.33
N THR A 73 -4.65 3.26 -3.53
CA THR A 73 -4.73 4.65 -3.04
C THR A 73 -3.33 5.23 -2.84
N THR A 74 -3.22 6.56 -2.78
CA THR A 74 -1.99 7.27 -2.36
C THR A 74 -2.01 7.65 -0.88
N ASP A 75 -3.16 7.53 -0.22
CA ASP A 75 -3.41 7.76 1.21
C ASP A 75 -4.13 6.54 1.79
N SER A 76 -3.47 5.87 2.74
CA SER A 76 -3.92 4.63 3.39
C SER A 76 -4.28 4.84 4.87
N SER A 77 -4.45 6.08 5.31
CA SER A 77 -4.75 6.45 6.71
C SER A 77 -5.97 5.72 7.30
N LEU A 78 -7.00 5.44 6.50
CA LEU A 78 -8.23 4.74 6.92
C LEU A 78 -8.15 3.20 6.81
N ALA A 79 -7.11 2.65 6.18
CA ALA A 79 -7.09 1.23 5.80
C ALA A 79 -7.09 0.27 7.00
N ASN A 80 -6.57 0.69 8.15
CA ASN A 80 -6.64 -0.09 9.39
C ASN A 80 -8.07 -0.14 9.96
N GLU A 81 -8.77 1.00 9.99
CA GLU A 81 -10.17 1.06 10.40
C GLU A 81 -11.05 0.21 9.48
N GLN A 82 -10.84 0.28 8.16
CA GLN A 82 -11.59 -0.48 7.17
C GLN A 82 -11.40 -2.00 7.31
N VAL A 83 -10.19 -2.49 7.62
CA VAL A 83 -9.98 -3.93 7.93
C VAL A 83 -10.62 -4.30 9.28
N ALA A 84 -10.54 -3.42 10.29
CA ALA A 84 -11.15 -3.67 11.60
C ALA A 84 -12.69 -3.76 11.51
N ASN A 85 -13.31 -2.90 10.69
CA ASN A 85 -14.74 -2.88 10.39
C ASN A 85 -15.19 -4.03 9.46
N GLY A 86 -14.26 -4.65 8.73
CA GLY A 86 -14.55 -5.72 7.76
C GLY A 86 -15.03 -5.21 6.40
N GLU A 87 -14.74 -3.95 6.05
CA GLU A 87 -14.91 -3.40 4.70
C GLU A 87 -13.84 -3.94 3.74
N LEU A 88 -12.65 -4.19 4.29
CA LEU A 88 -11.50 -4.83 3.66
C LEU A 88 -11.17 -6.15 4.37
N ASP A 89 -10.62 -7.10 3.63
CA ASP A 89 -10.17 -8.39 4.18
C ASP A 89 -8.70 -8.30 4.65
N VAL A 90 -7.90 -7.53 3.94
CA VAL A 90 -6.46 -7.30 4.17
C VAL A 90 -6.14 -5.85 3.77
N ASN A 91 -5.15 -5.24 4.43
CA ASN A 91 -4.44 -4.10 3.86
C ASN A 91 -2.93 -4.41 3.75
N PHE A 92 -2.27 -3.80 2.77
CA PHE A 92 -0.87 -4.01 2.44
C PHE A 92 -0.22 -2.68 2.06
N PHE A 93 0.16 -1.91 3.08
CA PHE A 93 0.83 -0.60 2.91
C PHE A 93 1.83 -0.25 4.04
N GLN A 94 1.80 -1.01 5.15
CA GLN A 94 2.42 -0.64 6.42
C GLN A 94 3.40 -1.70 6.92
N HIS A 95 4.24 -1.31 7.87
CA HIS A 95 5.15 -2.22 8.59
C HIS A 95 4.72 -2.48 10.03
N GLU A 96 5.16 -3.61 10.59
CA GLU A 96 4.83 -4.11 11.94
C GLU A 96 4.82 -3.03 13.06
N PRO A 97 5.81 -2.12 13.19
CA PRO A 97 5.77 -1.11 14.24
C PRO A 97 4.61 -0.10 14.12
N TYR A 98 4.20 0.24 12.90
CA TYR A 98 3.09 1.18 12.64
C TYR A 98 1.75 0.51 12.96
N LEU A 99 1.59 -0.77 12.58
CA LEU A 99 0.42 -1.54 13.01
C LEU A 99 0.31 -1.56 14.55
N LYS A 100 1.44 -1.78 15.25
CA LYS A 100 1.49 -1.77 16.72
C LYS A 100 1.16 -0.41 17.34
N SER A 101 1.64 0.71 16.78
CA SER A 101 1.24 2.04 17.30
C SER A 101 -0.25 2.28 17.11
N ILE A 102 -0.80 1.97 15.95
CA ILE A 102 -2.24 2.15 15.66
C ILE A 102 -3.11 1.23 16.52
N VAL A 103 -2.72 -0.04 16.73
CA VAL A 103 -3.43 -0.96 17.63
C VAL A 103 -3.38 -0.46 19.09
N ALA A 104 -2.24 0.07 19.55
CA ALA A 104 -2.13 0.64 20.90
C ALA A 104 -2.95 1.95 21.07
N GLU A 105 -3.06 2.77 20.03
CA GLU A 105 -3.78 4.06 20.07
C GLU A 105 -5.31 3.90 19.87
N ARG A 106 -5.74 2.99 18.98
CA ARG A 106 -7.14 2.84 18.55
C ARG A 106 -7.83 1.60 19.09
N GLY A 107 -7.09 0.62 19.63
CA GLY A 107 -7.65 -0.63 20.16
C GLY A 107 -8.21 -1.59 19.11
N PHE A 108 -7.78 -1.49 17.85
CA PHE A 108 -8.23 -2.39 16.78
C PHE A 108 -7.72 -3.83 16.97
N ASP A 109 -8.57 -4.82 16.68
CA ASP A 109 -8.24 -6.25 16.69
C ASP A 109 -7.52 -6.68 15.40
N LEU A 110 -6.37 -6.06 15.12
CA LEU A 110 -5.55 -6.30 13.93
C LEU A 110 -4.23 -6.98 14.28
N VAL A 111 -3.77 -7.85 13.40
CA VAL A 111 -2.51 -8.59 13.52
C VAL A 111 -1.79 -8.68 12.19
N ASN A 112 -0.51 -9.04 12.27
CA ASN A 112 0.33 -9.36 11.13
C ASN A 112 -0.02 -10.73 10.54
N GLY A 113 -0.41 -10.76 9.27
CA GLY A 113 -0.66 -11.94 8.46
C GLY A 113 0.55 -12.44 7.66
N GLY A 114 1.67 -11.72 7.69
CA GLY A 114 2.95 -12.11 7.10
C GLY A 114 3.80 -10.93 6.62
N ASN A 115 5.12 -11.03 6.80
CA ASN A 115 6.11 -10.07 6.30
C ASN A 115 6.41 -10.33 4.82
N ILE A 116 6.38 -9.29 3.98
CA ILE A 116 6.57 -9.43 2.52
C ILE A 116 7.89 -8.81 2.04
N HIS A 117 8.12 -7.52 2.31
CA HIS A 117 9.29 -6.79 1.80
C HIS A 117 9.70 -5.62 2.69
N VAL A 118 10.98 -5.30 2.72
CA VAL A 118 11.56 -4.12 3.38
C VAL A 118 11.71 -2.98 2.39
N GLU A 119 11.37 -1.77 2.83
CA GLU A 119 11.61 -0.50 2.15
C GLU A 119 12.48 0.38 3.04
N PRO A 120 13.81 0.43 2.83
CA PRO A 120 14.69 1.29 3.61
C PRO A 120 14.31 2.76 3.40
N ILE A 121 13.98 3.49 4.48
CA ILE A 121 13.63 4.92 4.39
C ILE A 121 14.83 5.73 3.89
N GLY A 122 14.60 6.81 3.13
CA GLY A 122 15.67 7.60 2.52
C GLY A 122 15.49 9.10 2.70
N ALA A 123 16.63 9.80 2.82
CA ALA A 123 16.73 11.25 2.76
C ALA A 123 17.13 11.68 1.34
N TYR A 124 16.38 12.59 0.74
CA TYR A 124 16.54 13.06 -0.63
C TYR A 124 16.59 14.59 -0.67
N SER A 125 17.04 15.15 -1.80
CA SER A 125 16.97 16.60 -2.05
C SER A 125 16.77 16.86 -3.53
N VAL A 126 16.08 17.95 -3.85
CA VAL A 126 15.99 18.51 -5.21
C VAL A 126 17.14 19.49 -5.50
N LYS A 127 17.87 19.93 -4.46
CA LYS A 127 18.94 20.94 -4.52
C LYS A 127 20.35 20.33 -4.44
N TYR A 128 20.50 19.22 -3.72
CA TYR A 128 21.79 18.62 -3.37
C TYR A 128 21.89 17.17 -3.84
N LYS A 129 23.09 16.72 -4.20
CA LYS A 129 23.38 15.35 -4.67
C LYS A 129 24.08 14.51 -3.62
N THR A 130 24.73 15.13 -2.64
CA THR A 130 25.43 14.45 -1.55
C THR A 130 25.15 15.10 -0.20
N VAL A 131 25.21 14.30 0.87
CA VAL A 131 25.02 14.77 2.26
C VAL A 131 26.00 15.88 2.69
N ASN A 132 27.14 16.00 2.00
CA ASN A 132 28.16 17.01 2.27
C ASN A 132 27.82 18.39 1.68
N GLU A 133 26.91 18.46 0.70
CA GLU A 133 26.45 19.72 0.10
C GLU A 133 25.31 20.37 0.91
N VAL A 134 24.69 19.64 1.83
CA VAL A 134 23.58 20.13 2.68
C VAL A 134 24.10 21.26 3.59
N PRO A 135 23.55 22.48 3.48
CA PRO A 135 24.09 23.66 4.16
C PRO A 135 23.79 23.68 5.65
N ASN A 136 24.50 24.55 6.38
CA ASN A 136 24.07 24.98 7.71
C ASN A 136 22.73 25.72 7.62
N ASN A 137 21.89 25.52 8.64
CA ASN A 137 20.50 25.98 8.75
C ASN A 137 19.52 25.33 7.74
N ALA A 138 19.87 24.17 7.18
CA ALA A 138 19.00 23.43 6.28
C ALA A 138 17.63 23.10 6.92
N LYS A 139 16.55 23.31 6.17
CA LYS A 139 15.19 22.93 6.53
C LYS A 139 14.92 21.51 6.04
N ILE A 140 14.60 20.58 6.95
CA ILE A 140 14.42 19.16 6.66
C ILE A 140 12.97 18.74 6.94
N ALA A 141 12.26 18.28 5.91
CA ALA A 141 10.94 17.64 6.10
C ALA A 141 11.11 16.19 6.57
N ILE A 142 10.32 15.78 7.56
CA ILE A 142 10.26 14.40 8.09
C ILE A 142 8.80 13.95 8.28
N PRO A 143 8.52 12.64 8.33
CA PRO A 143 7.20 12.10 8.67
C PRO A 143 6.75 12.54 10.08
N ASN A 144 5.45 12.60 10.32
CA ASN A 144 4.84 13.02 11.60
C ASN A 144 4.05 11.90 12.32
N ASP A 145 4.08 10.66 11.83
CA ASP A 145 3.70 9.51 12.65
C ASP A 145 4.91 9.03 13.46
N ALA A 146 4.70 8.70 14.73
CA ALA A 146 5.78 8.38 15.68
C ALA A 146 6.80 7.36 15.13
N THR A 147 6.32 6.35 14.38
CA THR A 147 7.18 5.25 13.93
C THR A 147 8.07 5.64 12.75
N ASN A 148 7.55 6.35 11.74
CA ASN A 148 8.36 6.85 10.63
C ASN A 148 9.15 8.11 11.01
N GLU A 149 8.66 8.91 11.94
CA GLU A 149 9.42 10.01 12.53
C GLU A 149 10.67 9.47 13.24
N TYR A 150 10.53 8.42 14.07
CA TYR A 150 11.68 7.74 14.66
C TYR A 150 12.67 7.23 13.60
N ARG A 151 12.19 6.61 12.52
CA ARG A 151 13.03 6.16 11.39
C ARG A 151 13.81 7.32 10.76
N ALA A 152 13.16 8.45 10.53
CA ALA A 152 13.81 9.66 10.00
C ALA A 152 14.88 10.22 10.96
N LEU A 153 14.55 10.30 12.26
CA LEU A 153 15.49 10.72 13.30
C LEU A 153 16.68 9.75 13.45
N ARG A 154 16.47 8.43 13.29
CA ARG A 154 17.54 7.42 13.28
C ARG A 154 18.54 7.63 12.15
N ILE A 155 18.07 7.89 10.92
CA ILE A 155 19.00 8.11 9.79
C ILE A 155 19.68 9.49 9.84
N LEU A 156 19.04 10.49 10.45
CA LEU A 156 19.65 11.79 10.74
C LEU A 156 20.77 11.68 11.79
N GLU A 157 20.62 10.85 12.82
CA GLU A 157 21.70 10.54 13.77
C GLU A 157 22.86 9.82 13.06
N GLN A 158 22.57 8.80 12.26
CA GLN A 158 23.59 8.06 11.50
C GLN A 158 24.36 8.96 10.51
N ALA A 159 23.70 9.96 9.94
CA ALA A 159 24.32 10.98 9.08
C ALA A 159 24.97 12.14 9.85
N GLY A 160 24.99 12.10 11.19
CA GLY A 160 25.68 13.08 12.04
C GLY A 160 25.02 14.45 12.13
N PHE A 161 23.72 14.57 11.87
CA PHE A 161 22.98 15.83 12.02
C PHE A 161 22.52 16.08 13.45
N ILE A 162 22.16 15.02 14.18
CA ILE A 162 21.59 15.06 15.53
C ILE A 162 22.14 13.89 16.38
N THR A 163 21.86 13.88 17.67
CA THR A 163 21.94 12.71 18.55
C THR A 163 20.59 12.49 19.22
N LEU A 164 20.22 11.23 19.47
CA LEU A 164 18.96 10.86 20.10
C LEU A 164 19.14 10.52 21.59
N LYS A 165 18.07 10.69 22.37
CA LYS A 165 18.06 10.29 23.78
C LYS A 165 18.12 8.76 23.89
N LYS A 166 18.61 8.26 25.03
CA LYS A 166 18.60 6.82 25.33
C LYS A 166 17.23 6.39 25.84
N GLY A 167 16.79 5.18 25.48
CA GLY A 167 15.54 4.60 25.98
C GLY A 167 14.27 5.27 25.45
N VAL A 168 14.32 5.84 24.24
CA VAL A 168 13.17 6.43 23.55
C VAL A 168 12.10 5.38 23.28
N ASP A 169 10.84 5.72 23.54
CA ASP A 169 9.69 4.96 23.08
C ASP A 169 9.40 5.28 21.60
N VAL A 170 9.59 4.27 20.74
CA VAL A 170 9.37 4.36 19.29
C VAL A 170 7.89 4.60 18.97
N TYR A 171 6.97 4.16 19.83
CA TYR A 171 5.52 4.32 19.61
C TYR A 171 4.97 5.67 20.09
N GLN A 172 5.81 6.50 20.71
CA GLN A 172 5.48 7.84 21.21
C GLN A 172 6.50 8.89 20.77
N THR A 173 7.34 8.58 19.77
CA THR A 173 8.39 9.49 19.30
C THR A 173 7.82 10.80 18.76
N THR A 174 8.48 11.91 19.14
CA THR A 174 8.37 13.26 18.57
C THR A 174 9.75 13.92 18.60
N VAL A 175 10.03 14.92 17.77
CA VAL A 175 11.30 15.70 17.77
C VAL A 175 11.63 16.16 19.19
N ALA A 176 10.64 16.73 19.90
CA ALA A 176 10.82 17.30 21.23
C ALA A 176 11.20 16.25 22.30
N ASN A 177 10.59 15.06 22.26
CA ASN A 177 10.89 14.03 23.25
C ASN A 177 12.10 13.15 22.87
N THR A 178 12.47 13.04 21.59
CA THR A 178 13.45 12.08 21.09
C THR A 178 14.82 12.68 20.78
N VAL A 179 14.90 13.91 20.28
CA VAL A 179 16.20 14.55 19.98
C VAL A 179 16.88 15.02 21.27
N ASP A 180 18.13 14.61 21.46
CA ASP A 180 18.98 15.04 22.58
C ASP A 180 19.74 16.32 22.24
N LYS A 181 20.43 16.33 21.09
CA LYS A 181 21.22 17.47 20.63
C LYS A 181 21.26 17.57 19.12
N TYR A 182 21.21 18.81 18.61
CA TYR A 182 21.56 19.15 17.24
C TYR A 182 23.08 19.26 17.08
N VAL A 183 23.66 18.44 16.19
CA VAL A 183 25.10 18.43 15.88
C VAL A 183 25.39 19.40 14.73
N LYS A 184 24.49 19.48 13.74
CA LYS A 184 24.44 20.54 12.73
C LYS A 184 23.27 21.49 13.05
N PRO A 185 23.39 22.81 12.75
CA PRO A 185 22.24 23.71 12.81
C PRO A 185 21.28 23.34 11.67
N ILE A 186 20.12 22.80 12.00
CA ILE A 186 19.06 22.44 11.06
C ILE A 186 17.69 22.70 11.70
N THR A 187 16.67 22.84 10.87
CA THR A 187 15.27 22.93 11.32
C THR A 187 14.52 21.71 10.82
N LEU A 188 13.98 20.90 11.72
CA LEU A 188 13.08 19.80 11.38
C LEU A 188 11.65 20.33 11.21
N GLN A 189 10.92 19.78 10.25
CA GLN A 189 9.51 20.05 10.02
C GLN A 189 8.79 18.71 9.85
N GLU A 190 7.99 18.37 10.84
CA GLU A 190 7.07 17.24 10.82
C GLU A 190 5.94 17.51 9.81
N LEU A 191 5.66 16.54 8.93
CA LEU A 191 4.61 16.55 7.91
C LEU A 191 4.06 15.13 7.69
N ASP A 192 2.84 15.02 7.18
CA ASP A 192 2.30 13.75 6.67
C ASP A 192 3.12 13.26 5.47
N SER A 193 3.52 11.97 5.47
CA SER A 193 4.33 11.37 4.41
C SER A 193 3.74 11.50 3.00
N ALA A 194 2.40 11.50 2.86
CA ALA A 194 1.71 11.70 1.58
C ALA A 194 1.77 13.16 1.07
N LEU A 195 2.09 14.12 1.95
CA LEU A 195 2.29 15.53 1.59
C LEU A 195 3.74 15.86 1.26
N ILE A 196 4.73 15.21 1.88
CA ILE A 196 6.17 15.54 1.74
C ILE A 196 6.61 15.65 0.27
N ILE A 197 6.21 14.70 -0.59
CA ILE A 197 6.54 14.70 -2.03
C ILE A 197 5.99 15.94 -2.77
N ARG A 198 4.84 16.46 -2.35
CA ARG A 198 4.17 17.61 -2.98
C ARG A 198 4.87 18.92 -2.64
N VAL A 199 5.42 19.04 -1.43
CA VAL A 199 6.05 20.26 -0.90
C VAL A 199 7.58 20.21 -0.89
N LYS A 200 8.22 19.16 -1.42
CA LYS A 200 9.67 18.91 -1.37
C LYS A 200 10.57 20.07 -1.83
N GLU A 201 10.07 20.94 -2.72
CA GLU A 201 10.79 22.14 -3.19
C GLU A 201 10.99 23.20 -2.09
N ASP A 202 10.09 23.24 -1.09
CA ASP A 202 10.11 24.18 0.05
C ASP A 202 11.16 23.80 1.13
N PHE A 203 11.93 22.73 0.89
CA PHE A 203 12.87 22.12 1.84
C PHE A 203 14.24 21.91 1.21
N ASP A 204 15.25 21.79 2.05
CA ASP A 204 16.63 21.53 1.64
C ASP A 204 16.93 20.04 1.57
N VAL A 205 16.32 19.28 2.47
CA VAL A 205 16.28 17.81 2.47
C VAL A 205 14.85 17.38 2.82
N TYR A 206 14.40 16.25 2.30
CA TYR A 206 13.16 15.61 2.72
C TYR A 206 13.40 14.12 2.97
N ILE A 207 12.82 13.61 4.06
CA ILE A 207 12.88 12.20 4.45
C ILE A 207 11.47 11.64 4.34
N THR A 208 11.31 10.54 3.60
CA THR A 208 10.00 9.88 3.46
C THR A 208 10.17 8.42 3.05
N ASN A 209 9.07 7.66 3.16
CA ASN A 209 8.97 6.24 2.83
C ASN A 209 9.28 5.99 1.34
N THR A 210 9.92 4.85 1.05
CA THR A 210 10.43 4.58 -0.31
C THR A 210 9.31 4.29 -1.31
N ASN A 211 8.16 3.75 -0.90
CA ASN A 211 6.94 3.74 -1.72
C ASN A 211 6.59 5.14 -2.24
N LYS A 212 6.64 6.20 -1.41
CA LYS A 212 6.30 7.56 -1.85
C LYS A 212 7.32 8.14 -2.83
N ILE A 213 8.58 7.71 -2.77
CA ILE A 213 9.62 8.03 -3.76
C ILE A 213 9.33 7.32 -5.09
N LEU A 214 8.97 6.03 -5.04
CA LEU A 214 8.65 5.21 -6.21
C LEU A 214 7.35 5.64 -6.89
N GLU A 215 6.29 5.92 -6.13
CA GLU A 215 5.01 6.48 -6.61
C GLU A 215 5.20 7.83 -7.31
N ALA A 216 6.18 8.63 -6.88
CA ALA A 216 6.54 9.90 -7.49
C ALA A 216 7.42 9.78 -8.75
N GLY A 217 7.86 8.56 -9.11
CA GLY A 217 8.81 8.31 -10.19
C GLY A 217 10.21 8.87 -9.92
N ILE A 218 10.57 9.12 -8.65
CA ILE A 218 11.87 9.67 -8.26
C ILE A 218 12.90 8.54 -8.24
N ASP A 219 14.08 8.81 -8.80
CA ASP A 219 15.18 7.86 -8.84
C ASP A 219 15.76 7.62 -7.44
N THR A 220 15.49 6.44 -6.89
CA THR A 220 15.96 6.02 -5.56
C THR A 220 17.48 5.94 -5.42
N THR A 221 18.25 6.05 -6.51
CA THR A 221 19.71 6.18 -6.45
C THR A 221 20.18 7.58 -6.05
N GLN A 222 19.33 8.61 -6.18
CA GLN A 222 19.61 10.00 -5.80
C GLN A 222 19.55 10.27 -4.28
N VAL A 223 19.50 9.22 -3.47
CA VAL A 223 19.42 9.36 -2.01
C VAL A 223 20.72 9.97 -1.46
N LEU A 224 20.59 10.85 -0.47
CA LEU A 224 21.72 11.41 0.27
C LEU A 224 22.24 10.43 1.32
N PHE A 225 21.32 9.78 2.03
CA PHE A 225 21.56 8.74 3.03
C PHE A 225 20.25 7.97 3.29
N ARG A 226 20.34 6.67 3.62
CA ARG A 226 19.18 5.79 3.83
C ARG A 226 19.41 4.79 4.96
N GLU A 227 18.33 4.16 5.42
CA GLU A 227 18.39 2.94 6.22
C GLU A 227 19.21 1.83 5.52
N GLY A 228 19.83 0.96 6.33
CA GLY A 228 20.49 -0.24 5.83
C GLY A 228 19.51 -1.32 5.37
N LYS A 229 20.02 -2.31 4.63
CA LYS A 229 19.25 -3.49 4.18
C LYS A 229 18.65 -4.31 5.34
N ASP A 230 19.28 -4.28 6.52
CA ASP A 230 18.89 -5.01 7.72
C ASP A 230 17.82 -4.21 8.54
N SER A 231 17.08 -3.35 7.85
CA SER A 231 16.01 -2.52 8.42
C SER A 231 14.87 -3.40 8.95
N PRO A 232 14.44 -3.25 10.23
CA PRO A 232 13.42 -4.10 10.84
C PRO A 232 12.00 -3.78 10.37
N TYR A 233 11.85 -2.81 9.47
CA TYR A 233 10.57 -2.26 9.01
C TYR A 233 10.06 -2.99 7.77
N ALA A 234 9.94 -4.32 7.86
CA ALA A 234 9.27 -5.11 6.83
C ALA A 234 7.79 -4.72 6.74
N ASN A 235 7.33 -4.45 5.52
CA ASN A 235 5.92 -4.30 5.17
C ASN A 235 5.20 -5.63 5.35
N ILE A 236 3.95 -5.55 5.81
CA ILE A 236 3.15 -6.69 6.25
C ILE A 236 1.79 -6.69 5.59
N LEU A 237 1.18 -7.87 5.53
CA LEU A 237 -0.27 -7.98 5.41
C LEU A 237 -0.88 -7.71 6.78
N ALA A 238 -1.68 -6.65 6.95
CA ALA A 238 -2.45 -6.45 8.19
C ALA A 238 -3.88 -6.99 8.00
N VAL A 239 -4.31 -7.81 8.96
CA VAL A 239 -5.56 -8.57 8.91
C VAL A 239 -6.24 -8.58 10.27
N LYS A 240 -7.56 -8.81 10.30
CA LYS A 240 -8.28 -9.02 11.57
C LYS A 240 -7.79 -10.28 12.28
N ALA A 241 -7.62 -10.24 13.60
CA ALA A 241 -7.03 -11.36 14.36
C ALA A 241 -7.79 -12.69 14.15
N SER A 242 -9.12 -12.64 14.09
CA SER A 242 -9.99 -13.79 13.78
C SER A 242 -9.75 -14.41 12.40
N ARG A 243 -9.06 -13.73 11.48
CA ARG A 243 -8.79 -14.16 10.11
C ARG A 243 -7.32 -14.42 9.79
N VAL A 244 -6.40 -14.27 10.74
CA VAL A 244 -4.97 -14.61 10.53
C VAL A 244 -4.75 -16.08 10.09
N ASN A 245 -5.72 -16.95 10.38
CA ASN A 245 -5.69 -18.36 10.00
C ASN A 245 -6.47 -18.71 8.72
N ASP A 246 -7.12 -17.74 8.08
CA ASP A 246 -7.92 -17.89 6.86
C ASP A 246 -7.09 -18.50 5.72
N PRO A 247 -7.54 -19.60 5.07
CA PRO A 247 -6.81 -20.24 3.97
C PRO A 247 -6.49 -19.31 2.80
N ALA A 248 -7.37 -18.36 2.47
CA ALA A 248 -7.14 -17.46 1.34
C ALA A 248 -6.07 -16.41 1.67
N ILE A 249 -6.04 -15.91 2.91
CA ILE A 249 -4.99 -15.00 3.39
C ILE A 249 -3.63 -15.71 3.46
N LYS A 250 -3.61 -16.98 3.90
CA LYS A 250 -2.39 -17.80 3.85
C LYS A 250 -1.89 -18.07 2.44
N ALA A 251 -2.80 -18.34 1.50
CA ALA A 251 -2.43 -18.50 0.09
C ALA A 251 -1.87 -17.20 -0.51
N LEU A 252 -2.48 -16.05 -0.20
CA LEU A 252 -1.95 -14.73 -0.57
C LEU A 252 -0.53 -14.50 -0.04
N PHE A 253 -0.29 -14.77 1.24
CA PHE A 253 1.06 -14.70 1.83
C PHE A 253 2.05 -15.60 1.07
N VAL A 254 1.74 -16.89 0.89
CA VAL A 254 2.61 -17.86 0.18
C VAL A 254 2.90 -17.42 -1.26
N ALA A 255 1.93 -16.84 -1.95
CA ALA A 255 2.13 -16.35 -3.32
C ALA A 255 3.06 -15.12 -3.35
N LEU A 256 2.87 -14.17 -2.42
CA LEU A 256 3.72 -12.99 -2.26
C LEU A 256 5.15 -13.32 -1.77
N THR A 257 5.34 -14.43 -1.05
CA THR A 257 6.67 -14.90 -0.60
C THR A 257 7.24 -16.00 -1.50
N SER A 258 6.93 -15.97 -2.80
CA SER A 258 7.44 -16.94 -3.78
C SER A 258 8.76 -16.49 -4.41
N GLU A 259 9.57 -17.46 -4.88
CA GLU A 259 10.84 -17.18 -5.57
C GLU A 259 10.67 -16.38 -6.88
N ASP A 260 9.50 -16.42 -7.51
CA ASP A 260 9.21 -15.58 -8.67
C ASP A 260 8.88 -14.13 -8.27
N VAL A 261 8.27 -13.90 -7.11
CA VAL A 261 8.13 -12.56 -6.53
C VAL A 261 9.49 -12.01 -6.09
N ARG A 262 10.38 -12.83 -5.53
CA ARG A 262 11.77 -12.44 -5.22
C ARG A 262 12.47 -11.88 -6.47
N LYS A 263 12.48 -12.66 -7.56
CA LYS A 263 13.07 -12.25 -8.86
C LYS A 263 12.41 -10.99 -9.43
N PHE A 264 11.09 -10.86 -9.30
CA PHE A 264 10.36 -9.67 -9.74
C PHE A 264 10.80 -8.43 -8.97
N ILE A 265 10.90 -8.52 -7.63
CA ILE A 265 11.37 -7.43 -6.76
C ILE A 265 12.80 -7.03 -7.14
N ASP A 266 13.72 -7.99 -7.18
CA ASP A 266 15.14 -7.74 -7.46
C ASP A 266 15.35 -7.08 -8.83
N SER A 267 14.66 -7.59 -9.86
CA SER A 267 14.73 -7.09 -11.23
C SER A 267 14.13 -5.68 -11.38
N LYS A 268 12.95 -5.45 -10.78
CA LYS A 268 12.18 -4.22 -10.98
C LYS A 268 12.70 -3.06 -10.12
N TYR A 269 12.88 -3.28 -8.83
CA TYR A 269 13.16 -2.22 -7.86
C TYR A 269 14.65 -2.07 -7.53
N LYS A 270 15.51 -3.01 -7.96
CA LYS A 270 16.98 -2.89 -7.92
C LYS A 270 17.53 -2.50 -6.54
N GLY A 271 16.95 -3.04 -5.48
CA GLY A 271 17.34 -2.79 -4.08
C GLY A 271 16.63 -1.61 -3.38
N ALA A 272 15.72 -0.89 -4.05
CA ALA A 272 14.81 0.05 -3.38
C ALA A 272 13.74 -0.69 -2.53
N VAL A 273 13.37 -1.88 -3.00
CA VAL A 273 12.48 -2.83 -2.33
C VAL A 273 13.28 -4.12 -2.18
N ILE A 274 13.25 -4.72 -0.98
CA ILE A 274 14.06 -5.88 -0.63
C ILE A 274 13.12 -6.99 -0.11
N PRO A 275 13.16 -8.22 -0.62
CA PRO A 275 12.34 -9.33 -0.10
C PRO A 275 12.61 -9.59 1.40
N ALA A 276 11.56 -9.84 2.19
CA ALA A 276 11.67 -10.08 3.65
C ALA A 276 11.60 -11.59 4.02
N PHE A 277 11.80 -12.46 3.03
CA PHE A 277 11.72 -13.92 3.04
C PHE A 277 12.87 -14.53 2.23
#